data_AF-G3T8N1-F1
#
_entry.id   AF-G3T8N1-F1
#
_cell.length_a   1.000
_cell.length_b   1.000
_cell.length_c   1.000
_cell.angle_alpha   90.00
_cell.angle_beta   90.00
_cell.angle_gamma   90.00
#
_symmetry.space_group_name_H-M   'P 1'
#
loop_
_entity.id
_entity.type
_entity.pdbx_description
1 polymer ?
#
loop_
_entity_poly.entity_id
_entity_poly.type
_entity_poly.pdbx_seq_one_letter_code
_entity_poly.pdbx_strand_id
1 'polypeptide(L)'
;MCLAESGLSYPCHRLTVGRRSSPAQTREQSEEQSTDVHMVSDSDGDDFEDATEFGVDDGEVFGMASSALRKSPMMPENAENEGDALLQFTAEFSSRYGDCHPVFFIGSLEAAFQEAFYVKARDRKLLAIYLHHDESVLTNVFCSQMLCAESIVSYLSQNFITWAWDLTKDANRARFLTMCTRHFGSVVAQTIRTQKTDQFPLFLIIMGKRSSNEVLNVIQGNTTVDELMMRLMAAMEIFTAQQQEDIKDEDEREARENVKREQDEAYRLSLEADRAKREAHEREMAEQFRLEQIRKEQEEEREAIRLSLEQALPPEPKEENAEPVSKLRIRTPSGEFLERRFLASSKLQIVFDFVASKGFPWDEFKLLSTFPRRDVS
;
A
#
# COMPACT_ATOMS: atom_id res chain seq x y z
N MET A 1 10.41 7.19 39.51
CA MET A 1 9.01 7.65 39.33
C MET A 1 8.57 7.24 37.96
N CYS A 2 7.76 6.18 37.88
CA CYS A 2 7.23 5.67 36.63
C CYS A 2 5.89 6.35 36.36
N LEU A 3 5.56 6.55 35.07
CA LEU A 3 4.30 7.12 34.58
C LEU A 3 3.02 6.43 35.12
N ALA A 4 3.17 5.26 35.73
CA ALA A 4 2.10 4.53 36.42
C ALA A 4 1.63 5.19 37.73
N GLU A 5 2.42 6.11 38.32
CA GLU A 5 2.10 6.78 39.58
C GLU A 5 1.39 8.14 39.38
N SER A 6 1.12 8.54 38.14
CA SER A 6 0.69 9.91 37.79
C SER A 6 -0.79 10.24 38.06
N GLY A 7 -1.59 9.33 38.62
CA GLY A 7 -2.98 9.62 39.03
C GLY A 7 -3.94 10.01 37.89
N LEU A 8 -3.60 9.71 36.63
CA LEU A 8 -4.38 10.04 35.44
C LEU A 8 -5.31 8.87 35.07
N SER A 9 -6.62 9.07 35.14
CA SER A 9 -7.64 8.06 34.80
C SER A 9 -7.87 7.95 33.29
N TYR A 10 -7.35 6.92 32.63
CA TYR A 10 -7.61 6.60 31.21
C TYR A 10 -9.03 5.99 31.04
N PRO A 11 -9.78 6.22 29.94
CA PRO A 11 -9.42 6.92 28.69
C PRO A 11 -9.82 8.41 28.63
N CYS A 12 -10.48 8.94 29.67
CA CYS A 12 -10.98 10.32 29.67
C CYS A 12 -10.52 11.06 30.93
N HIS A 13 -9.73 12.11 30.77
CA HIS A 13 -9.28 12.96 31.87
C HIS A 13 -10.19 14.18 32.02
N ARG A 14 -10.69 14.41 33.24
CA ARG A 14 -11.44 15.62 33.58
C ARG A 14 -10.48 16.66 34.17
N LEU A 15 -10.04 17.59 33.33
CA LEU A 15 -9.17 18.71 33.74
C LEU A 15 -10.02 19.96 33.95
N THR A 16 -9.74 20.73 35.01
CA THR A 16 -10.34 22.03 35.28
C THR A 16 -9.23 23.07 35.45
N VAL A 17 -9.40 24.24 34.83
CA VAL A 17 -8.43 25.35 34.89
C VAL A 17 -8.87 26.36 35.94
N GLY A 18 -8.05 26.58 36.97
CA GLY A 18 -8.23 27.64 37.96
C GLY A 18 -7.30 28.82 37.65
N ARG A 19 -7.82 30.06 37.69
CA ARG A 19 -6.97 31.27 37.61
C ARG A 19 -6.12 31.39 38.88
N ARG A 20 -4.81 31.48 38.69
CA ARG A 20 -3.83 31.69 39.77
C ARG A 20 -3.84 33.18 40.15
N SER A 21 -4.15 33.51 41.40
CA SER A 21 -3.98 34.86 41.94
C SER A 21 -2.49 35.15 42.19
N SER A 22 -2.03 36.30 41.71
CA SER A 22 -0.66 36.81 41.87
C SER A 22 -0.35 37.08 43.35
N PRO A 23 0.87 36.82 43.85
CA PRO A 23 1.23 37.17 45.23
C PRO A 23 1.41 38.69 45.37
N ALA A 24 0.75 39.26 46.37
CA ALA A 24 0.91 40.64 46.80
C ALA A 24 2.35 40.91 47.27
N GLN A 25 2.97 41.97 46.77
CA GLN A 25 4.20 42.52 47.35
C GLN A 25 3.87 43.22 48.67
N THR A 26 4.56 42.79 49.72
CA THR A 26 4.60 43.37 51.04
C THR A 26 5.15 44.79 50.97
N ARG A 27 4.32 45.78 51.30
CA ARG A 27 4.70 47.18 51.47
C ARG A 27 4.86 47.42 52.98
N GLU A 28 6.10 47.49 53.46
CA GLU A 28 6.38 47.97 54.82
C GLU A 28 6.45 49.49 54.87
N GLN A 29 6.02 49.96 56.05
CA GLN A 29 5.68 51.31 56.45
C GLN A 29 6.91 52.18 56.71
N SER A 30 6.78 53.48 56.45
CA SER A 30 7.44 54.51 57.25
C SER A 30 6.47 55.68 57.42
N GLU A 31 6.33 56.08 58.67
CA GLU A 31 5.26 56.89 59.26
C GLU A 31 5.27 58.37 58.85
N GLU A 32 4.11 58.97 59.12
CA GLU A 32 3.70 60.35 58.87
C GLU A 32 4.56 61.39 59.59
N GLN A 33 4.76 62.55 58.95
CA GLN A 33 4.65 63.82 59.66
C GLN A 33 4.26 64.96 58.71
N SER A 34 3.16 65.60 59.08
CA SER A 34 2.56 66.80 58.52
C SER A 34 3.47 68.03 58.60
N THR A 35 3.50 68.87 57.56
CA THR A 35 3.29 70.32 57.70
C THR A 35 2.95 70.99 56.38
N ASP A 36 2.23 72.09 56.56
CA ASP A 36 1.43 72.90 55.66
C ASP A 36 2.25 73.93 54.83
N VAL A 37 1.55 74.52 53.86
CA VAL A 37 1.69 75.83 53.19
C VAL A 37 2.80 76.19 52.17
N HIS A 38 2.29 76.56 50.98
CA HIS A 38 2.48 77.82 50.23
C HIS A 38 3.29 77.83 48.91
N MET A 39 2.55 77.99 47.81
CA MET A 39 2.97 78.42 46.47
C MET A 39 3.03 79.95 46.39
N VAL A 40 4.12 80.53 45.87
CA VAL A 40 4.32 81.83 45.17
C VAL A 40 5.85 82.04 45.07
N SER A 41 6.50 82.69 44.11
CA SER A 41 6.27 83.25 42.77
C SER A 41 7.68 83.60 42.26
N ASP A 42 7.86 83.61 40.94
CA ASP A 42 8.71 84.49 40.12
C ASP A 42 10.13 84.88 40.56
N SER A 43 11.10 84.54 39.72
CA SER A 43 12.21 85.45 39.41
C SER A 43 12.70 85.21 37.99
N ASP A 44 12.45 86.20 37.14
CA ASP A 44 13.05 86.39 35.82
C ASP A 44 14.58 86.54 35.91
N GLY A 45 15.25 86.24 34.80
CA GLY A 45 16.67 86.51 34.60
C GLY A 45 17.18 85.94 33.27
N ASP A 46 16.91 86.66 32.18
CA ASP A 46 17.65 86.55 30.92
C ASP A 46 19.15 86.78 31.18
N ASP A 47 20.02 85.94 30.61
CA ASP A 47 21.29 86.41 30.07
C ASP A 47 21.79 85.47 28.97
N PHE A 48 22.14 86.10 27.86
CA PHE A 48 22.47 85.56 26.56
C PHE A 48 24.00 85.60 26.43
N GLU A 49 24.68 84.46 26.30
CA GLU A 49 26.06 84.44 25.79
C GLU A 49 26.22 83.34 24.74
N ASP A 50 26.51 83.79 23.53
CA ASP A 50 26.78 83.01 22.32
C ASP A 50 28.30 82.79 22.16
N ALA A 51 28.60 81.61 21.61
CA ALA A 51 29.84 81.17 20.96
C ALA A 51 31.16 81.14 21.75
N THR A 52 31.70 79.93 21.95
CA THR A 52 32.96 79.53 21.31
C THR A 52 33.04 78.02 21.06
N GLU A 53 33.14 77.70 19.78
CA GLU A 53 33.86 76.58 19.16
C GLU A 53 34.98 75.98 20.02
N PHE A 54 34.90 74.69 20.37
CA PHE A 54 36.04 73.76 20.43
C PHE A 54 35.52 72.31 20.46
N GLY A 55 35.97 71.51 19.49
CA GLY A 55 35.62 70.09 19.40
C GLY A 55 36.12 69.31 20.61
N VAL A 56 35.19 68.62 21.26
CA VAL A 56 35.44 67.53 22.19
C VAL A 56 34.42 66.42 21.90
N ASP A 57 34.96 65.37 21.31
CA ASP A 57 34.42 64.01 21.31
C ASP A 57 34.42 63.51 22.75
N ASP A 58 33.23 63.37 23.36
CA ASP A 58 32.92 62.30 24.31
C ASP A 58 31.44 62.36 24.74
N GLY A 59 30.82 61.18 24.91
CA GLY A 59 29.67 61.04 25.82
C GLY A 59 28.36 60.60 25.18
N GLU A 60 28.22 59.29 25.02
CA GLU A 60 26.96 58.56 25.06
C GLU A 60 25.93 59.12 26.05
N VAL A 61 24.87 59.82 25.61
CA VAL A 61 23.55 59.82 26.26
C VAL A 61 22.48 60.29 25.26
N PHE A 62 21.89 59.37 24.50
CA PHE A 62 20.43 59.25 24.38
C PHE A 62 20.09 57.96 23.63
N GLY A 63 19.70 56.94 24.38
CA GLY A 63 19.32 55.63 23.87
C GLY A 63 18.05 55.71 23.04
N MET A 64 18.20 55.56 21.72
CA MET A 64 17.31 54.84 20.82
C MET A 64 17.83 55.01 19.38
N ALA A 65 19.11 54.68 19.16
CA ALA A 65 19.47 54.14 17.87
C ALA A 65 18.85 52.74 17.83
N SER A 66 17.61 52.64 17.33
CA SER A 66 17.19 51.44 16.63
C SER A 66 18.20 51.23 15.52
N SER A 67 19.30 50.54 15.86
CA SER A 67 20.08 49.80 14.90
C SER A 67 19.04 49.11 14.04
N ALA A 68 18.92 49.54 12.79
CA ALA A 68 18.24 48.74 11.79
C ALA A 68 19.05 47.43 11.78
N LEU A 69 18.62 46.47 12.61
CA LEU A 69 19.11 45.10 12.62
C LEU A 69 19.05 44.72 11.15
N ARG A 70 20.22 44.60 10.52
CA ARG A 70 20.30 44.21 9.12
C ARG A 70 19.57 42.88 9.05
N LYS A 71 18.37 42.90 8.48
CA LYS A 71 17.51 41.74 8.32
C LYS A 71 18.32 40.65 7.60
N SER A 72 18.66 39.57 8.30
CA SER A 72 19.42 38.44 7.77
C SER A 72 18.66 37.84 6.58
N PRO A 73 19.20 37.74 5.35
CA PRO A 73 18.45 37.27 4.19
C PRO A 73 17.69 35.96 4.47
N MET A 74 16.45 35.85 3.98
CA MET A 74 15.63 34.66 4.23
C MET A 74 16.22 33.42 3.53
N MET A 75 16.93 33.58 2.40
CA MET A 75 17.68 32.50 1.77
C MET A 75 19.07 32.91 1.26
N PRO A 76 20.02 31.95 1.16
CA PRO A 76 21.32 32.22 0.56
C PRO A 76 21.21 32.45 -0.96
N GLU A 77 22.20 33.16 -1.53
CA GLU A 77 22.28 33.43 -2.98
C GLU A 77 22.65 32.20 -3.80
N ASN A 78 23.51 31.36 -3.22
CA ASN A 78 24.15 30.22 -3.91
C ASN A 78 23.74 28.90 -3.28
N ALA A 79 22.50 28.78 -2.83
CA ALA A 79 21.99 27.55 -2.27
C ALA A 79 21.85 26.50 -3.40
N GLU A 80 22.87 25.69 -3.67
CA GLU A 80 22.77 24.66 -4.71
C GLU A 80 21.61 23.69 -4.41
N ASN A 81 21.37 23.43 -3.13
CA ASN A 81 20.29 22.60 -2.62
C ASN A 81 19.07 23.43 -2.17
N GLU A 82 17.92 23.19 -2.80
CA GLU A 82 16.64 23.82 -2.45
C GLU A 82 16.20 23.49 -1.02
N GLY A 83 16.49 22.29 -0.54
CA GLY A 83 16.12 21.86 0.82
C GLY A 83 16.85 22.66 1.91
N ASP A 84 18.15 22.88 1.75
CA ASP A 84 18.95 23.65 2.71
C ASP A 84 18.55 25.13 2.71
N ALA A 85 18.24 25.66 1.51
CA ALA A 85 17.71 27.02 1.36
C ALA A 85 16.40 27.19 2.14
N LEU A 86 15.50 26.21 2.04
CA LEU A 86 14.22 26.21 2.74
C LEU A 86 14.36 26.00 4.25
N LEU A 87 15.32 25.19 4.70
CA LEU A 87 15.64 25.09 6.13
C LEU A 87 16.06 26.43 6.71
N GLN A 88 16.90 27.19 5.99
CA GLN A 88 17.26 28.53 6.42
C GLN A 88 16.06 29.48 6.38
N PHE A 89 15.27 29.44 5.31
CA PHE A 89 14.06 30.25 5.18
C PHE A 89 13.11 30.04 6.36
N THR A 90 12.85 28.78 6.72
CA THR A 90 11.93 28.44 7.81
C THR A 90 12.46 28.88 9.17
N ALA A 91 13.75 28.70 9.44
CA ALA A 91 14.38 29.16 10.67
C ALA A 91 14.31 30.69 10.81
N GLU A 92 14.66 31.42 9.75
CA GLU A 92 14.60 32.90 9.73
C GLU A 92 13.16 33.42 9.78
N PHE A 93 12.22 32.74 9.12
CA PHE A 93 10.80 33.07 9.20
C PHE A 93 10.30 32.95 10.64
N SER A 94 10.60 31.83 11.30
CA SER A 94 10.22 31.59 12.70
C SER A 94 10.82 32.64 13.63
N SER A 95 12.10 32.97 13.44
CA SER A 95 12.77 33.99 14.24
C SER A 95 12.19 35.40 14.03
N ARG A 96 11.69 35.72 12.84
CA ARG A 96 11.18 37.06 12.50
C ARG A 96 9.71 37.26 12.82
N TYR A 97 8.88 36.25 12.59
CA TYR A 97 7.43 36.35 12.66
C TYR A 97 6.81 35.54 13.82
N GLY A 98 7.59 34.66 14.44
CA GLY A 98 7.18 33.79 15.53
C GLY A 98 6.91 32.35 15.09
N ASP A 99 6.67 31.48 16.07
CA ASP A 99 6.52 30.03 15.86
C ASP A 99 5.17 29.64 15.23
N CYS A 100 4.20 30.56 15.17
CA CYS A 100 2.90 30.32 14.56
C CYS A 100 2.97 30.59 13.06
N HIS A 101 3.29 29.57 12.26
CA HIS A 101 3.39 29.67 10.79
C HIS A 101 3.00 28.35 10.12
N PRO A 102 2.66 28.33 8.81
CA PRO A 102 2.37 27.08 8.13
C PRO A 102 3.61 26.18 8.10
N VAL A 103 3.37 24.87 8.15
CA VAL A 103 4.45 23.88 7.98
C VAL A 103 4.92 23.94 6.53
N PHE A 104 6.11 24.50 6.32
CA PHE A 104 6.73 24.57 5.00
C PHE A 104 7.40 23.24 4.65
N PHE A 105 7.12 22.74 3.46
CA PHE A 105 7.73 21.54 2.93
C PHE A 105 9.22 21.78 2.65
N ILE A 106 10.08 20.99 3.28
CA ILE A 106 11.53 21.04 3.10
C ILE A 106 11.95 20.06 2.01
N GLY A 107 12.25 20.58 0.84
CA GLY A 107 12.67 19.77 -0.30
C GLY A 107 12.56 20.55 -1.61
N SER A 108 12.84 19.86 -2.72
CA SER A 108 12.71 20.49 -4.03
C SER A 108 11.26 20.76 -4.40
N LEU A 109 11.04 21.72 -5.30
CA LEU A 109 9.70 21.97 -5.84
C LEU A 109 9.09 20.72 -6.50
N GLU A 110 9.93 19.91 -7.14
CA GLU A 110 9.54 18.63 -7.75
C GLU A 110 9.07 17.61 -6.71
N ALA A 111 9.75 17.52 -5.56
CA ALA A 111 9.33 16.66 -4.46
C ALA A 111 7.99 17.11 -3.85
N ALA A 112 7.76 18.43 -3.77
CA ALA A 112 6.48 18.97 -3.33
C ALA A 112 5.32 18.60 -4.28
N PHE A 113 5.56 18.58 -5.60
CA PHE A 113 4.58 18.06 -6.56
C PHE A 113 4.29 16.57 -6.38
N GLN A 114 5.34 15.77 -6.13
CA GLN A 114 5.24 14.33 -5.90
C GLN A 114 4.37 14.02 -4.68
N GLU A 115 4.62 14.71 -3.57
CA GLU A 115 3.85 14.56 -2.33
C GLU A 115 2.39 15.04 -2.48
N ALA A 116 2.17 16.15 -3.20
CA ALA A 116 0.84 16.73 -3.34
C ALA A 116 -0.06 15.95 -4.33
N PHE A 117 0.49 15.55 -5.49
CA PHE A 117 -0.32 15.15 -6.64
C PHE A 117 -0.16 13.67 -7.05
N TYR A 118 0.99 13.05 -6.77
CA TYR A 118 1.29 11.69 -7.24
C TYR A 118 1.03 10.59 -6.20
N VAL A 119 0.39 10.95 -5.09
CA VAL A 119 -0.20 10.01 -4.14
C VAL A 119 -1.55 9.48 -4.65
N LYS A 120 -2.10 8.46 -3.98
CA LYS A 120 -3.42 7.90 -4.28
C LYS A 120 -4.46 9.01 -4.32
N ALA A 121 -5.46 8.90 -5.20
CA ALA A 121 -6.44 9.98 -5.40
C ALA A 121 -7.07 10.45 -4.07
N ARG A 122 -7.28 9.55 -3.10
CA ARG A 122 -7.82 9.86 -1.77
C ARG A 122 -6.92 10.73 -0.88
N ASP A 123 -5.61 10.63 -1.02
CA ASP A 123 -4.63 11.30 -0.16
C ASP A 123 -4.04 12.56 -0.81
N ARG A 124 -4.43 12.87 -2.06
CA ARG A 124 -3.96 14.05 -2.78
C ARG A 124 -4.33 15.34 -2.04
N LYS A 125 -3.45 16.33 -2.15
CA LYS A 125 -3.61 17.68 -1.61
C LYS A 125 -3.34 18.72 -2.67
N LEU A 126 -3.75 19.96 -2.41
CA LEU A 126 -3.35 21.10 -3.23
C LEU A 126 -1.94 21.57 -2.84
N LEU A 127 -1.21 22.18 -3.77
CA LEU A 127 0.09 22.79 -3.49
C LEU A 127 -0.10 24.30 -3.40
N ALA A 128 0.41 24.91 -2.34
CA ALA A 128 0.45 26.35 -2.13
C ALA A 128 1.90 26.83 -2.21
N ILE A 129 2.23 27.65 -3.22
CA ILE A 129 3.55 28.26 -3.36
C ILE A 129 3.50 29.70 -2.84
N TYR A 130 4.26 29.97 -1.78
CA TYR A 130 4.45 31.29 -1.20
C TYR A 130 5.73 31.92 -1.73
N LEU A 131 5.61 33.04 -2.44
CA LEU A 131 6.73 33.80 -2.98
C LEU A 131 7.01 35.04 -2.13
N HIS A 132 8.14 34.99 -1.43
CA HIS A 132 8.62 36.04 -0.55
C HIS A 132 9.46 37.08 -1.31
N HIS A 133 9.32 38.34 -0.92
CA HIS A 133 10.18 39.42 -1.38
C HIS A 133 10.35 40.45 -0.25
N ASP A 134 11.54 40.58 0.32
CA ASP A 134 11.79 41.39 1.53
C ASP A 134 11.69 42.91 1.24
N GLU A 135 11.98 43.32 0.00
CA GLU A 135 11.79 44.72 -0.45
C GLU A 135 10.31 45.13 -0.57
N SER A 136 9.38 44.18 -0.59
CA SER A 136 7.96 44.53 -0.58
C SER A 136 7.50 44.90 0.83
N VAL A 137 6.88 46.07 0.94
CA VAL A 137 6.29 46.55 2.20
C VAL A 137 5.17 45.64 2.70
N LEU A 138 4.41 45.01 1.79
CA LEU A 138 3.28 44.16 2.14
C LEU A 138 3.71 42.81 2.70
N THR A 139 4.91 42.32 2.38
CA THR A 139 5.42 41.02 2.86
C THR A 139 5.41 40.90 4.37
N ASN A 140 5.88 41.91 5.10
CA ASN A 140 5.93 41.84 6.56
C ASN A 140 4.52 41.79 7.18
N VAL A 141 3.59 42.57 6.64
CA VAL A 141 2.19 42.62 7.09
C VAL A 141 1.48 41.32 6.75
N PHE A 142 1.65 40.83 5.52
CA PHE A 142 1.06 39.57 5.06
C PHE A 142 1.53 38.37 5.90
N CYS A 143 2.84 38.28 6.20
CA CYS A 143 3.36 37.22 7.05
C CYS A 143 2.72 37.26 8.45
N SER A 144 2.78 38.41 9.12
CA SER A 144 2.33 38.55 10.51
C SER A 144 0.81 38.50 10.68
N GLN A 145 0.03 39.00 9.72
CA GLN A 145 -1.43 39.07 9.83
C GLN A 145 -2.14 37.89 9.17
N MET A 146 -1.55 37.28 8.14
CA MET A 146 -2.21 36.23 7.35
C MET A 146 -1.58 34.87 7.56
N LEU A 147 -0.29 34.73 7.26
CA LEU A 147 0.40 33.43 7.39
C LEU A 147 0.63 33.03 8.84
N CYS A 148 0.55 33.96 9.79
CA CYS A 148 0.61 33.66 11.22
C CYS A 148 -0.78 33.54 11.88
N ALA A 149 -1.87 33.75 11.12
CA ALA A 149 -3.21 33.55 11.66
C ALA A 149 -3.49 32.05 11.86
N GLU A 150 -3.81 31.63 13.09
CA GLU A 150 -3.99 30.21 13.46
C GLU A 150 -5.00 29.48 12.55
N SER A 151 -6.08 30.16 12.14
CA SER A 151 -7.08 29.59 11.24
C SER A 151 -6.52 29.27 9.86
N ILE A 152 -5.70 30.16 9.29
CA ILE A 152 -5.03 29.98 8.00
C ILE A 152 -3.95 28.89 8.10
N VAL A 153 -3.11 28.95 9.14
CA VAL A 153 -2.06 27.96 9.40
C VAL A 153 -2.64 26.56 9.51
N SER A 154 -3.68 26.40 10.34
CA SER A 154 -4.35 25.11 10.53
C SER A 154 -4.96 24.63 9.21
N TYR A 155 -5.64 25.50 8.46
CA TYR A 155 -6.27 25.13 7.21
C TYR A 155 -5.25 24.70 6.13
N LEU A 156 -4.16 25.45 6.00
CA LEU A 156 -3.06 25.14 5.08
C LEU A 156 -2.40 23.80 5.45
N SER A 157 -2.07 23.58 6.73
CA SER A 157 -1.40 22.35 7.17
C SER A 157 -2.21 21.07 6.89
N GLN A 158 -3.54 21.17 6.96
CA GLN A 158 -4.43 20.03 6.75
C GLN A 158 -4.65 19.75 5.25
N ASN A 159 -4.94 20.79 4.47
CA ASN A 159 -5.45 20.64 3.10
C ASN A 159 -4.40 20.90 2.01
N PHE A 160 -3.30 21.57 2.33
CA PHE A 160 -2.28 21.99 1.37
C PHE A 160 -0.89 21.48 1.76
N ILE A 161 -0.06 21.28 0.75
CA ILE A 161 1.39 21.29 0.90
C ILE A 161 1.84 22.74 0.70
N THR A 162 2.44 23.36 1.72
CA THR A 162 2.92 24.75 1.61
C THR A 162 4.40 24.76 1.30
N TRP A 163 4.81 25.42 0.23
CA TRP A 163 6.21 25.54 -0.19
C TRP A 163 6.57 27.01 -0.35
N ALA A 164 7.70 27.44 0.21
CA ALA A 164 8.12 28.84 0.18
C ALA A 164 9.30 29.06 -0.76
N TRP A 165 9.41 30.25 -1.34
CA TRP A 165 10.61 30.65 -2.05
C TRP A 165 10.84 32.16 -1.97
N ASP A 166 12.09 32.56 -1.82
CA ASP A 166 12.54 33.94 -1.64
C ASP A 166 13.11 34.44 -2.96
N LEU A 167 12.41 35.42 -3.53
CA LEU A 167 12.74 36.06 -4.80
C LEU A 167 13.47 37.38 -4.63
N THR A 168 13.81 37.77 -3.39
CA THR A 168 14.47 39.04 -3.09
C THR A 168 15.76 39.23 -3.90
N LYS A 169 16.45 38.13 -4.19
CA LYS A 169 17.71 38.15 -4.95
C LYS A 169 17.50 37.66 -6.38
N ASP A 170 18.11 38.35 -7.33
CA ASP A 170 17.93 38.09 -8.77
C ASP A 170 18.29 36.65 -9.18
N ALA A 171 19.31 36.06 -8.56
CA ALA A 171 19.68 34.66 -8.80
C ALA A 171 18.54 33.69 -8.45
N ASN A 172 17.93 33.86 -7.26
CA ASN A 172 16.81 33.04 -6.81
C ASN A 172 15.55 33.31 -7.63
N ARG A 173 15.34 34.57 -8.06
CA ARG A 173 14.26 34.95 -8.98
C ARG A 173 14.40 34.25 -10.32
N ALA A 174 15.58 34.29 -10.93
CA ALA A 174 15.84 33.64 -12.21
C ALA A 174 15.63 32.12 -12.11
N ARG A 175 16.14 31.48 -11.05
CA ARG A 175 15.95 30.04 -10.79
C ARG A 175 14.48 29.67 -10.69
N PHE A 176 13.71 30.41 -9.91
CA PHE A 176 12.27 30.16 -9.79
C PHE A 176 11.55 30.33 -11.12
N LEU A 177 11.86 31.36 -11.90
CA LEU A 177 11.27 31.54 -13.23
C LEU A 177 11.61 30.39 -14.19
N THR A 178 12.81 29.84 -14.13
CA THR A 178 13.18 28.62 -14.89
C THR A 178 12.34 27.42 -14.44
N MET A 179 12.19 27.20 -13.13
CA MET A 179 11.34 26.13 -12.59
C MET A 179 9.88 26.32 -13.02
N CYS A 180 9.32 27.52 -12.88
CA CYS A 180 7.96 27.84 -13.31
C CYS A 180 7.74 27.60 -14.80
N THR A 181 8.71 27.97 -15.63
CA THR A 181 8.62 27.76 -17.08
C THR A 181 8.54 26.27 -17.42
N ARG A 182 9.28 25.44 -16.67
CA ARG A 182 9.28 23.98 -16.84
C ARG A 182 7.97 23.33 -16.37
N HIS A 183 7.44 23.73 -15.22
CA HIS A 183 6.30 23.05 -14.59
C HIS A 183 4.93 23.63 -14.96
N PHE A 184 4.84 24.94 -15.21
CA PHE A 184 3.58 25.64 -15.49
C PHE A 184 3.53 26.26 -16.90
N GLY A 185 4.66 26.24 -17.61
CA GLY A 185 4.79 26.82 -18.95
C GLY A 185 5.20 28.30 -18.94
N SER A 186 5.58 28.77 -20.14
CA SER A 186 6.14 30.12 -20.35
C SER A 186 5.16 31.24 -20.00
N VAL A 187 3.85 31.05 -20.21
CA VAL A 187 2.82 32.07 -19.94
C VAL A 187 2.77 32.42 -18.46
N VAL A 188 2.73 31.40 -17.58
CA VAL A 188 2.67 31.61 -16.13
C VAL A 188 3.97 32.25 -15.62
N ALA A 189 5.13 31.77 -16.06
CA ALA A 189 6.41 32.36 -15.70
C ALA A 189 6.50 33.82 -16.14
N GLN A 190 5.99 34.15 -17.34
CA GLN A 190 5.93 35.51 -17.85
C GLN A 190 5.03 36.41 -17.00
N THR A 191 3.86 35.92 -16.57
CA THR A 191 2.98 36.66 -15.64
C THR A 191 3.71 36.99 -14.34
N ILE A 192 4.36 36.02 -13.70
CA ILE A 192 5.12 36.24 -12.45
C ILE A 192 6.26 37.23 -12.68
N ARG A 193 6.97 37.11 -13.81
CA ARG A 193 8.07 38.02 -14.17
C ARG A 193 7.60 39.48 -14.26
N THR A 194 6.40 39.72 -14.78
CA THR A 194 5.81 41.05 -14.92
C THR A 194 5.23 41.62 -13.62
N GLN A 195 5.10 40.81 -12.56
CA GLN A 195 4.63 41.30 -11.28
C GLN A 195 5.67 42.23 -10.65
N LYS A 196 5.21 43.43 -10.30
CA LYS A 196 5.98 44.44 -9.59
C LYS A 196 6.18 44.05 -8.12
N THR A 197 7.27 44.54 -7.53
CA THR A 197 7.69 44.23 -6.16
C THR A 197 6.63 44.59 -5.11
N ASP A 198 5.89 45.68 -5.31
CA ASP A 198 4.81 46.15 -4.42
C ASP A 198 3.58 45.22 -4.34
N GLN A 199 3.46 44.26 -5.26
CA GLN A 199 2.39 43.27 -5.25
C GLN A 199 2.76 41.99 -4.47
N PHE A 200 4.03 41.84 -4.07
CA PHE A 200 4.47 40.71 -3.27
C PHE A 200 4.00 40.84 -1.82
N PRO A 201 3.77 39.73 -1.11
CA PRO A 201 4.06 38.37 -1.53
C PRO A 201 3.01 37.84 -2.51
N LEU A 202 3.41 36.89 -3.35
CA LEU A 202 2.48 36.16 -4.20
C LEU A 202 2.20 34.80 -3.60
N PHE A 203 0.93 34.43 -3.54
CA PHE A 203 0.49 33.13 -3.05
C PHE A 203 -0.23 32.40 -4.18
N LEU A 204 0.41 31.36 -4.71
CA LEU A 204 -0.10 30.59 -5.83
C LEU A 204 -0.75 29.31 -5.31
N ILE A 205 -1.94 29.01 -5.81
CA ILE A 205 -2.62 27.74 -5.56
C ILE A 205 -2.52 26.90 -6.83
N ILE A 206 -1.91 25.73 -6.70
CA ILE A 206 -1.66 24.81 -7.79
C ILE A 206 -2.47 23.54 -7.57
N MET A 207 -3.10 23.11 -8.65
CA MET A 207 -3.78 21.83 -8.77
C MET A 207 -3.03 20.97 -9.79
N GLY A 208 -2.63 19.78 -9.38
CA GLY A 208 -2.11 18.77 -10.29
C GLY A 208 -3.25 18.04 -10.97
N LYS A 209 -3.31 18.09 -12.29
CA LYS A 209 -4.11 17.19 -13.10
C LYS A 209 -3.22 16.06 -13.61
N ARG A 210 -3.81 14.90 -13.93
CA ARG A 210 -3.11 13.69 -14.40
C ARG A 210 -2.08 13.93 -15.52
N SER A 211 -2.24 14.99 -16.32
CA SER A 211 -1.35 15.35 -17.44
C SER A 211 -0.48 16.60 -17.23
N SER A 212 -0.85 17.49 -16.30
CA SER A 212 -0.24 18.82 -16.18
C SER A 212 -0.59 19.50 -14.86
N ASN A 213 0.33 20.33 -14.37
CA ASN A 213 0.11 21.16 -13.19
C ASN A 213 -0.45 22.52 -13.62
N GLU A 214 -1.58 22.92 -13.05
CA GLU A 214 -2.27 24.18 -13.40
C GLU A 214 -2.33 25.10 -12.18
N VAL A 215 -2.09 26.39 -12.41
CA VAL A 215 -2.24 27.42 -11.38
C VAL A 215 -3.71 27.88 -11.37
N LEU A 216 -4.43 27.56 -10.30
CA LEU A 216 -5.84 27.92 -10.13
C LEU A 216 -6.03 29.39 -9.75
N ASN A 217 -5.17 29.89 -8.86
CA ASN A 217 -5.24 31.24 -8.33
C ASN A 217 -3.85 31.80 -8.11
N VAL A 218 -3.70 33.10 -8.39
CA VAL A 218 -2.54 33.91 -8.02
C VAL A 218 -3.05 35.04 -7.14
N ILE A 219 -2.76 34.95 -5.85
CA ILE A 219 -3.19 35.92 -4.83
C ILE A 219 -2.03 36.87 -4.56
N GLN A 220 -2.34 38.16 -4.47
CA GLN A 220 -1.36 39.23 -4.26
C GLN A 220 -1.31 39.65 -2.78
N GLY A 221 -0.25 40.36 -2.40
CA GLY A 221 -0.01 40.74 -1.01
C GLY A 221 -1.00 41.72 -0.39
N ASN A 222 -1.85 42.36 -1.19
CA ASN A 222 -2.83 43.37 -0.74
C ASN A 222 -4.19 42.79 -0.32
N THR A 223 -4.30 41.47 -0.24
CA THR A 223 -5.54 40.76 0.10
C THR A 223 -5.81 40.75 1.61
N THR A 224 -7.06 40.51 1.99
CA THR A 224 -7.50 40.39 3.40
C THR A 224 -7.60 38.94 3.84
N VAL A 225 -7.60 38.67 5.16
CA VAL A 225 -7.62 37.30 5.71
C VAL A 225 -8.85 36.54 5.24
N ASP A 226 -9.98 37.21 5.16
CA ASP A 226 -11.24 36.64 4.69
C ASP A 226 -11.19 36.30 3.20
N GLU A 227 -10.58 37.16 2.36
CA GLU A 227 -10.38 36.88 0.94
C GLU A 227 -9.44 35.71 0.71
N LEU A 228 -8.31 35.65 1.44
CA LEU A 228 -7.39 34.53 1.36
C LEU A 228 -8.09 33.22 1.72
N MET A 229 -8.82 33.20 2.84
CA MET A 229 -9.59 32.02 3.26
C MET A 229 -10.65 31.64 2.21
N MET A 230 -11.39 32.61 1.68
CA MET A 230 -12.38 32.38 0.62
C MET A 230 -11.74 31.74 -0.62
N ARG A 231 -10.57 32.23 -1.06
CA ARG A 231 -9.84 31.66 -2.21
C ARG A 231 -9.33 30.25 -1.95
N LEU A 232 -8.84 29.98 -0.74
CA LEU A 232 -8.39 28.65 -0.32
C LEU A 232 -9.57 27.65 -0.30
N MET A 233 -10.70 28.05 0.29
CA MET A 233 -11.91 27.23 0.34
C MET A 233 -12.48 26.96 -1.05
N ALA A 234 -12.56 27.98 -1.92
CA ALA A 234 -13.04 27.83 -3.29
C ALA A 234 -12.14 26.89 -4.10
N ALA A 235 -10.82 26.98 -3.94
CA ALA A 235 -9.90 26.06 -4.59
C ALA A 235 -10.07 24.62 -4.09
N MET A 236 -10.29 24.44 -2.78
CA MET A 236 -10.55 23.13 -2.19
C MET A 236 -11.88 22.53 -2.66
N GLU A 237 -12.93 23.34 -2.82
CA GLU A 237 -14.21 22.88 -3.38
C GLU A 237 -14.05 22.32 -4.79
N ILE A 238 -13.37 23.07 -5.68
CA ILE A 238 -13.06 22.60 -7.04
C ILE A 238 -12.21 21.32 -6.99
N PHE A 239 -11.24 21.27 -6.08
CA PHE A 239 -10.39 20.10 -5.90
C PHE A 239 -11.14 18.87 -5.44
N THR A 240 -11.98 18.97 -4.42
CA THR A 240 -12.74 17.84 -3.88
C THR A 240 -13.70 17.26 -4.92
N ALA A 241 -14.32 18.11 -5.76
CA ALA A 241 -15.16 17.65 -6.86
C ALA A 241 -14.37 16.79 -7.87
N GLN A 242 -13.19 17.26 -8.29
CA GLN A 242 -12.32 16.51 -9.20
C GLN A 242 -11.74 15.26 -8.54
N GLN A 243 -11.32 15.37 -7.28
CA GLN A 243 -10.76 14.25 -6.50
C GLN A 243 -11.77 13.11 -6.37
N GLN A 244 -13.05 13.42 -6.14
CA GLN A 244 -14.10 12.41 -6.04
C GLN A 244 -14.34 11.67 -7.36
N GLU A 245 -14.23 12.36 -8.50
CA GLU A 245 -14.29 11.75 -9.83
C GLU A 245 -13.08 10.83 -10.05
N ASP A 246 -11.87 11.32 -9.77
CA ASP A 246 -10.64 10.55 -9.90
C ASP A 246 -10.64 9.30 -9.00
N ILE A 247 -11.12 9.40 -7.76
CA ILE A 247 -11.26 8.25 -6.84
C ILE A 247 -12.21 7.22 -7.44
N LYS A 248 -13.36 7.66 -7.96
CA LYS A 248 -14.34 6.75 -8.56
C LYS A 248 -13.76 6.05 -9.79
N ASP A 249 -13.04 6.77 -10.63
CA ASP A 249 -12.37 6.23 -11.81
C ASP A 249 -11.27 5.22 -11.44
N GLU A 250 -10.48 5.48 -10.39
CA GLU A 250 -9.49 4.55 -9.86
C GLU A 250 -10.16 3.30 -9.26
N ASP A 251 -11.17 3.46 -8.40
CA ASP A 251 -11.92 2.36 -7.78
C ASP A 251 -12.62 1.48 -8.86
N GLU A 252 -13.18 2.09 -9.92
CA GLU A 252 -13.78 1.35 -11.03
C GLU A 252 -12.75 0.53 -11.82
N ARG A 253 -11.53 1.06 -12.02
CA ARG A 253 -10.45 0.32 -12.69
C ARG A 253 -9.96 -0.83 -11.84
N GLU A 254 -9.72 -0.60 -10.55
CA GLU A 254 -9.32 -1.65 -9.61
C GLU A 254 -10.41 -2.75 -9.52
N ALA A 255 -11.69 -2.37 -9.48
CA ALA A 255 -12.78 -3.34 -9.50
C ALA A 255 -12.81 -4.18 -10.79
N ARG A 256 -12.60 -3.56 -11.96
CA ARG A 256 -12.52 -4.27 -13.25
C ARG A 256 -11.32 -5.23 -13.29
N GLU A 257 -10.17 -4.81 -12.78
CA GLU A 257 -8.96 -5.64 -12.71
C GLU A 257 -9.14 -6.81 -11.74
N ASN A 258 -9.78 -6.58 -10.59
CA ASN A 258 -10.09 -7.64 -9.63
C ASN A 258 -11.05 -8.68 -10.20
N VAL A 259 -12.13 -8.26 -10.88
CA VAL A 259 -13.06 -9.19 -11.53
C VAL A 259 -12.34 -10.04 -12.59
N LYS A 260 -11.46 -9.43 -13.38
CA LYS A 260 -10.66 -10.17 -14.36
C LYS A 260 -9.75 -11.20 -13.68
N ARG A 261 -9.07 -10.80 -12.60
CA ARG A 261 -8.21 -11.70 -11.82
C ARG A 261 -8.99 -12.87 -11.22
N GLU A 262 -10.16 -12.62 -10.66
CA GLU A 262 -11.05 -13.66 -10.11
C GLU A 262 -11.52 -14.62 -11.20
N GLN A 263 -11.87 -14.12 -12.39
CA GLN A 263 -12.26 -14.95 -13.53
C GLN A 263 -11.09 -15.82 -14.02
N ASP A 264 -9.89 -15.25 -14.13
CA ASP A 264 -8.69 -15.97 -14.56
C ASP A 264 -8.31 -17.07 -13.54
N GLU A 265 -8.42 -16.79 -12.24
CA GLU A 265 -8.21 -17.77 -11.16
C GLU A 265 -9.23 -18.91 -11.20
N ALA A 266 -10.53 -18.58 -11.35
CA ALA A 266 -11.59 -19.57 -11.48
C ALA A 266 -11.44 -20.44 -12.73
N TYR A 267 -11.06 -19.83 -13.86
CA TYR A 267 -10.80 -20.55 -15.10
C TYR A 267 -9.63 -21.52 -14.95
N ARG A 268 -8.53 -21.09 -14.31
CA ARG A 268 -7.37 -21.95 -14.06
C ARG A 268 -7.74 -23.15 -13.18
N LEU A 269 -8.49 -22.92 -12.09
CA LEU A 269 -8.97 -23.99 -11.21
C LEU A 269 -9.90 -24.98 -11.96
N SER A 270 -10.80 -24.48 -12.81
CA SER A 270 -11.66 -25.32 -13.63
C SER A 270 -10.87 -26.16 -14.63
N LEU A 271 -9.85 -25.57 -15.27
CA LEU A 271 -9.01 -26.27 -16.23
C LEU A 271 -8.17 -27.38 -15.57
N GLU A 272 -7.66 -27.13 -14.37
CA GLU A 272 -6.94 -28.12 -13.56
C GLU A 272 -7.87 -29.26 -13.12
N ALA A 273 -9.10 -28.94 -12.68
CA ALA A 273 -10.10 -29.95 -12.32
C ALA A 273 -10.50 -30.82 -13.51
N ASP A 274 -10.73 -30.23 -14.68
CA ASP A 274 -11.07 -30.97 -15.91
C ASP A 274 -9.91 -31.85 -16.37
N ARG A 275 -8.65 -31.38 -16.25
CA ARG A 275 -7.47 -32.19 -16.54
C ARG A 275 -7.36 -33.36 -15.57
N ALA A 276 -7.49 -33.11 -14.27
CA ALA A 276 -7.41 -34.15 -13.25
C ALA A 276 -8.50 -35.21 -13.43
N LYS A 277 -9.72 -34.81 -13.77
CA LYS A 277 -10.84 -35.73 -14.04
C LYS A 277 -10.57 -36.58 -15.28
N ARG A 278 -10.03 -35.99 -16.35
CA ARG A 278 -9.69 -36.73 -17.57
C ARG A 278 -8.56 -37.74 -17.31
N GLU A 279 -7.52 -37.34 -16.59
CA GLU A 279 -6.43 -38.24 -16.21
C GLU A 279 -6.91 -39.36 -15.28
N ALA A 280 -7.80 -39.07 -14.32
CA ALA A 280 -8.37 -40.09 -13.44
C ALA A 280 -9.18 -41.11 -14.25
N HIS A 281 -10.06 -40.65 -15.15
CA HIS A 281 -10.84 -41.52 -16.01
C HIS A 281 -9.96 -42.36 -16.95
N GLU A 282 -8.89 -41.78 -17.51
CA GLU A 282 -7.93 -42.53 -18.34
C GLU A 282 -7.18 -43.60 -17.54
N ARG A 283 -6.77 -43.29 -16.30
CA ARG A 283 -6.16 -44.28 -15.40
C ARG A 283 -7.14 -45.40 -15.03
N GLU A 284 -8.38 -45.07 -14.71
CA GLU A 284 -9.42 -46.07 -14.41
C GLU A 284 -9.69 -46.98 -15.61
N MET A 285 -9.80 -46.42 -16.82
CA MET A 285 -9.96 -47.21 -18.05
C MET A 285 -8.74 -48.10 -18.34
N ALA A 286 -7.53 -47.58 -18.12
CA ALA A 286 -6.29 -48.35 -18.30
C ALA A 286 -6.17 -49.49 -17.27
N GLU A 287 -6.58 -49.26 -16.02
CA GLU A 287 -6.64 -50.30 -14.98
C GLU A 287 -7.69 -51.36 -15.30
N GLN A 288 -8.88 -50.96 -15.76
CA GLN A 288 -9.92 -51.90 -16.20
C GLN A 288 -9.45 -52.74 -17.38
N PHE A 289 -8.83 -52.11 -18.39
CA PHE A 289 -8.28 -52.83 -19.54
C PHE A 289 -7.19 -53.82 -19.13
N ARG A 290 -6.29 -53.44 -18.20
CA ARG A 290 -5.27 -54.35 -17.66
C ARG A 290 -5.88 -55.53 -16.91
N LEU A 291 -6.88 -55.29 -16.06
CA LEU A 291 -7.60 -56.35 -15.35
C LEU A 291 -8.31 -57.29 -16.31
N GLU A 292 -8.92 -56.76 -17.36
CA GLU A 292 -9.62 -57.55 -18.38
C GLU A 292 -8.63 -58.37 -19.24
N GLN A 293 -7.48 -57.81 -19.60
CA GLN A 293 -6.40 -58.57 -20.25
C GLN A 293 -5.88 -59.70 -19.37
N ILE A 294 -5.61 -59.44 -18.08
CA ILE A 294 -5.17 -60.48 -17.14
C ILE A 294 -6.24 -61.58 -17.03
N ARG A 295 -7.53 -61.23 -16.97
CA ARG A 295 -8.61 -62.21 -16.89
C ARG A 295 -8.69 -63.04 -18.17
N LYS A 296 -8.52 -62.40 -19.34
CA LYS A 296 -8.55 -63.07 -20.63
C LYS A 296 -7.34 -63.98 -20.82
N GLU A 297 -6.14 -63.55 -20.43
CA GLU A 297 -4.93 -64.39 -20.45
C GLU A 297 -5.08 -65.61 -19.54
N GLN A 298 -5.65 -65.45 -18.34
CA GLN A 298 -5.94 -66.58 -17.45
C GLN A 298 -6.98 -67.54 -18.05
N GLU A 299 -7.98 -67.04 -18.76
CA GLU A 299 -8.99 -67.86 -19.43
C GLU A 299 -8.40 -68.60 -20.63
N GLU A 300 -7.61 -67.91 -21.47
CA GLU A 300 -6.89 -68.50 -22.60
C GLU A 300 -5.86 -69.56 -22.14
N GLU A 301 -5.16 -69.33 -21.03
CA GLU A 301 -4.24 -70.30 -20.42
C GLU A 301 -4.99 -71.55 -19.93
N ARG A 302 -6.12 -71.36 -19.24
CA ARG A 302 -6.98 -72.47 -18.80
C ARG A 302 -7.54 -73.28 -19.98
N GLU A 303 -7.97 -72.60 -21.04
CA GLU A 303 -8.45 -73.27 -22.26
C GLU A 303 -7.34 -74.00 -23.02
N ALA A 304 -6.14 -73.41 -23.11
CA ALA A 304 -4.99 -74.04 -23.74
C ALA A 304 -4.55 -75.30 -22.98
N ILE A 305 -4.56 -75.26 -21.65
CA ILE A 305 -4.32 -76.44 -20.80
C ILE A 305 -5.38 -77.51 -21.07
N ARG A 306 -6.67 -77.13 -21.13
CA ARG A 306 -7.77 -78.07 -21.43
C ARG A 306 -7.59 -78.72 -22.80
N LEU A 307 -7.29 -77.94 -23.84
CA LEU A 307 -7.15 -78.42 -25.21
C LEU A 307 -5.91 -79.33 -25.37
N SER A 308 -4.79 -78.97 -24.73
CA SER A 308 -3.57 -79.78 -24.70
C SER A 308 -3.83 -81.14 -24.05
N LEU A 309 -4.55 -81.16 -22.93
CA LEU A 309 -4.97 -82.40 -22.27
C LEU A 309 -5.94 -83.20 -23.14
N GLU A 310 -6.90 -82.57 -23.84
CA GLU A 310 -7.78 -83.28 -24.77
C GLU A 310 -7.02 -83.92 -25.95
N GLN A 311 -6.01 -83.24 -26.49
CA GLN A 311 -5.19 -83.75 -27.60
C GLN A 311 -4.18 -84.83 -27.18
N ALA A 312 -3.69 -84.78 -25.94
CA ALA A 312 -2.78 -85.78 -25.38
C ALA A 312 -3.48 -87.11 -25.05
N LEU A 313 -4.81 -87.15 -25.07
CA LEU A 313 -5.56 -88.35 -24.75
C LEU A 313 -5.56 -89.34 -25.93
N PRO A 314 -5.19 -90.62 -25.70
CA PRO A 314 -5.17 -91.64 -26.74
C PRO A 314 -6.59 -91.93 -27.26
N PRO A 315 -6.74 -92.27 -28.56
CA PRO A 315 -8.05 -92.51 -29.18
C PRO A 315 -8.83 -93.62 -28.45
N GLU A 316 -10.15 -93.47 -28.35
CA GLU A 316 -10.99 -94.43 -27.62
C GLU A 316 -10.89 -95.83 -28.26
N PRO A 317 -10.54 -96.88 -27.48
CA PRO A 317 -10.41 -98.23 -28.00
C PRO A 317 -11.77 -98.77 -28.47
N LYS A 318 -11.79 -99.39 -29.66
CA LYS A 318 -12.96 -100.05 -30.24
C LYS A 318 -13.24 -101.38 -29.50
N GLU A 319 -14.50 -101.82 -29.50
CA GLU A 319 -14.96 -103.04 -28.81
C GLU A 319 -14.28 -104.34 -29.30
N GLU A 320 -13.65 -104.32 -30.48
CA GLU A 320 -12.90 -105.46 -31.07
C GLU A 320 -11.37 -105.24 -31.08
N ASN A 321 -10.81 -104.66 -30.01
CA ASN A 321 -9.36 -104.69 -29.82
C ASN A 321 -8.95 -105.97 -29.06
N ALA A 322 -7.84 -106.58 -29.46
CA ALA A 322 -7.32 -107.82 -28.86
C ALA A 322 -6.82 -107.66 -27.40
N GLU A 323 -6.82 -106.44 -26.86
CA GLU A 323 -6.41 -106.11 -25.49
C GLU A 323 -7.63 -105.89 -24.58
N PRO A 324 -7.56 -106.26 -23.27
CA PRO A 324 -8.68 -106.08 -22.35
C PRO A 324 -9.04 -104.59 -22.18
N VAL A 325 -10.29 -104.24 -22.53
CA VAL A 325 -10.85 -102.88 -22.41
C VAL A 325 -11.73 -102.77 -21.17
N SER A 326 -11.55 -101.71 -20.37
CA SER A 326 -12.40 -101.39 -19.21
C SER A 326 -13.20 -100.11 -19.46
N LYS A 327 -14.52 -100.16 -19.22
CA LYS A 327 -15.39 -98.99 -19.32
C LYS A 327 -15.48 -98.30 -17.95
N LEU A 328 -14.95 -97.08 -17.85
CA LEU A 328 -15.05 -96.28 -16.63
C LEU A 328 -16.23 -95.30 -16.75
N ARG A 329 -17.05 -95.25 -15.70
CA ARG A 329 -18.13 -94.27 -15.53
C ARG A 329 -17.78 -93.39 -14.34
N ILE A 330 -17.45 -92.13 -14.62
CA ILE A 330 -17.01 -91.14 -13.63
C ILE A 330 -18.17 -90.19 -13.39
N ARG A 331 -18.59 -90.04 -12.12
CA ARG A 331 -19.66 -89.13 -11.74
C ARG A 331 -19.07 -87.75 -11.46
N THR A 332 -19.57 -86.72 -12.14
CA THR A 332 -19.15 -85.34 -11.90
C THR A 332 -19.85 -84.75 -10.67
N PRO A 333 -19.30 -83.67 -10.07
CA PRO A 333 -19.96 -82.89 -9.02
C PRO A 333 -21.32 -82.30 -9.44
N SER A 334 -21.54 -82.08 -10.74
CA SER A 334 -22.81 -81.64 -11.32
C SER A 334 -23.87 -82.75 -11.42
N GLY A 335 -23.49 -84.02 -11.13
CA GLY A 335 -24.39 -85.17 -11.17
C GLY A 335 -24.46 -85.89 -12.53
N GLU A 336 -23.72 -85.41 -13.52
CA GLU A 336 -23.57 -86.04 -14.84
C GLU A 336 -22.58 -87.21 -14.78
N PHE A 337 -22.65 -88.09 -15.78
CA PHE A 337 -21.76 -89.24 -15.89
C PHE A 337 -20.89 -89.11 -17.14
N LEU A 338 -19.58 -88.99 -16.93
CA LEU A 338 -18.57 -89.08 -17.98
C LEU A 338 -18.25 -90.57 -18.19
N GLU A 339 -18.48 -91.06 -19.39
CA GLU A 339 -18.18 -92.43 -19.77
C GLU A 339 -17.09 -92.44 -20.84
N ARG A 340 -16.04 -93.22 -20.60
CA ARG A 340 -15.00 -93.48 -21.60
C ARG A 340 -14.39 -94.86 -21.39
N ARG A 341 -14.04 -95.52 -22.50
CA ARG A 341 -13.31 -96.79 -22.48
C ARG A 341 -11.80 -96.54 -22.39
N PHE A 342 -11.12 -97.33 -21.56
CA PHE A 342 -9.66 -97.31 -21.40
C PHE A 342 -9.10 -98.72 -21.61
N LEU A 343 -7.91 -98.84 -22.19
CA LEU A 343 -7.19 -100.11 -22.23
C LEU A 343 -6.72 -100.45 -20.81
N ALA A 344 -6.74 -101.72 -20.42
CA ALA A 344 -6.25 -102.12 -19.09
C ALA A 344 -4.73 -101.90 -18.92
N SER A 345 -3.99 -101.73 -20.02
CA SER A 345 -2.57 -101.39 -20.07
C SER A 345 -2.29 -99.88 -19.91
N SER A 346 -3.32 -99.03 -19.97
CA SER A 346 -3.17 -97.57 -19.87
C SER A 346 -2.79 -97.11 -18.46
N LYS A 347 -1.91 -96.12 -18.38
CA LYS A 347 -1.54 -95.48 -17.10
C LYS A 347 -2.72 -94.72 -16.50
N LEU A 348 -2.82 -94.75 -15.18
CA LEU A 348 -3.86 -94.05 -14.41
C LEU A 348 -3.85 -92.52 -14.65
N GLN A 349 -2.67 -91.95 -14.95
CA GLN A 349 -2.52 -90.55 -15.37
C GLN A 349 -3.47 -90.17 -16.53
N ILE A 350 -3.71 -91.08 -17.48
CA ILE A 350 -4.58 -90.84 -18.65
C ILE A 350 -6.05 -90.68 -18.23
N VAL A 351 -6.45 -91.30 -17.11
CA VAL A 351 -7.78 -91.13 -16.52
C VAL A 351 -7.90 -89.76 -15.86
N PHE A 352 -6.86 -89.30 -15.16
CA PHE A 352 -6.79 -87.94 -14.61
C PHE A 352 -6.78 -86.88 -15.70
N ASP A 353 -5.98 -87.07 -16.75
CA ASP A 353 -5.91 -86.17 -17.89
C ASP A 353 -7.27 -86.07 -18.59
N PHE A 354 -8.04 -87.17 -18.69
CA PHE A 354 -9.40 -87.16 -19.26
C PHE A 354 -10.41 -86.39 -18.41
N VAL A 355 -10.31 -86.51 -17.09
CA VAL A 355 -11.20 -85.78 -16.16
C VAL A 355 -10.83 -84.29 -16.15
N ALA A 356 -9.54 -83.98 -16.17
CA ALA A 356 -9.02 -82.62 -16.31
C ALA A 356 -9.41 -81.98 -17.64
N SER A 357 -9.38 -82.74 -18.74
CA SER A 357 -9.81 -82.26 -20.05
C SER A 357 -11.31 -81.94 -20.12
N LYS A 358 -12.13 -82.52 -19.24
CA LYS A 358 -13.55 -82.21 -19.09
C LYS A 358 -13.85 -81.07 -18.10
N GLY A 359 -12.81 -80.33 -17.68
CA GLY A 359 -12.94 -79.15 -16.84
C GLY A 359 -12.80 -79.42 -15.35
N PHE A 360 -12.32 -80.59 -14.95
CA PHE A 360 -12.08 -80.96 -13.55
C PHE A 360 -10.59 -81.22 -13.31
N PRO A 361 -9.76 -80.16 -13.20
CA PRO A 361 -8.32 -80.32 -13.02
C PRO A 361 -8.01 -81.05 -11.70
N TRP A 362 -6.90 -81.77 -11.69
CA TRP A 362 -6.47 -82.59 -10.55
C TRP A 362 -6.13 -81.78 -9.29
N ASP A 363 -5.83 -80.48 -9.44
CA ASP A 363 -5.59 -79.55 -8.32
C ASP A 363 -6.89 -79.16 -7.58
N GLU A 364 -8.04 -79.19 -8.25
CA GLU A 364 -9.34 -78.81 -7.66
C GLU A 364 -10.21 -80.02 -7.30
N PHE A 365 -9.99 -81.19 -7.93
CA PHE A 365 -10.87 -82.37 -7.79
C PHE A 365 -10.10 -83.67 -7.58
N LYS A 366 -10.66 -84.56 -6.75
CA LYS A 366 -10.13 -85.90 -6.44
C LYS A 366 -10.99 -87.02 -7.03
N LEU A 367 -10.35 -88.03 -7.59
CA LEU A 367 -11.03 -89.23 -8.10
C LEU A 367 -11.11 -90.32 -7.04
N LEU A 368 -12.32 -90.81 -6.78
CA LEU A 368 -12.59 -91.83 -5.77
C LEU A 368 -13.19 -93.08 -6.41
N SER A 369 -12.79 -94.27 -5.94
CA SER A 369 -13.41 -95.54 -6.34
C SER A 369 -14.82 -95.72 -5.77
N THR A 370 -15.65 -96.53 -6.43
CA THR A 370 -17.07 -96.74 -6.07
C THR A 370 -17.25 -97.51 -4.77
N PHE A 371 -16.62 -98.69 -4.63
CA PHE A 371 -16.59 -99.43 -3.36
C PHE A 371 -15.44 -100.46 -3.29
N PRO A 372 -14.66 -100.53 -2.19
CA PRO A 372 -14.60 -99.54 -1.10
C PRO A 372 -14.10 -98.20 -1.63
N ARG A 373 -14.59 -97.08 -1.05
CA ARG A 373 -14.18 -95.73 -1.47
C ARG A 373 -12.73 -95.50 -1.06
N ARG A 374 -11.85 -95.42 -2.05
CA ARG A 374 -10.43 -95.11 -1.88
C ARG A 374 -10.07 -93.99 -2.84
N ASP A 375 -9.20 -93.11 -2.36
CA ASP A 375 -8.57 -92.11 -3.21
C ASP A 375 -7.69 -92.84 -4.22
N VAL A 376 -7.85 -92.46 -5.48
CA VAL A 376 -7.17 -93.09 -6.63
C VAL A 376 -6.05 -92.16 -7.13
N SER A 377 -5.86 -90.99 -6.49
CA SER A 377 -4.78 -90.04 -6.78
C SER A 377 -3.40 -90.45 -6.27
#